data_AF-A0A969LLB2-F1
#
_entry.id   AF-A0A969LLB2-F1
#
_cell.length_a   1.000
_cell.length_b   1.000
_cell.length_c   1.000
_cell.angle_alpha   90.00
_cell.angle_beta   90.00
_cell.angle_gamma   90.00
#
_symmetry.space_group_name_H-M   'P 1'
#
loop_
_entity.id
_entity.type
_entity.pdbx_description
1 polymer ?
#
loop_
_entity_poly.entity_id
_entity_poly.type
_entity_poly.pdbx_seq_one_letter_code
_entity_poly.pdbx_strand_id
1 'polypeptide(L)'
;MKEFIAYLRADSQFYVSTPEALLKEASFIAKKIDGQLPRFFGKLPRQPYTVEPVPDYLAPNYTGGRYSGAPVNSTRPGAFWVNTYNLKSRPLYVLEALALHEAVPGHHLQISLSQELDSVPDFRRNLYVNAFGEGWALYGEYLGIEMGRATVAS
;
A
#
# COMPACT_ATOMS: atom_id res chain seq x y z
N MET A 1 -23.95 -10.62 10.75
CA MET A 1 -22.47 -10.61 10.67
C MET A 1 -21.88 -11.86 10.02
N LYS A 2 -22.15 -13.09 10.51
CA LYS A 2 -21.59 -14.33 9.89
C LYS A 2 -22.02 -14.53 8.42
N GLU A 3 -23.29 -14.30 8.10
CA GLU A 3 -23.82 -14.43 6.74
C GLU A 3 -23.23 -13.38 5.78
N PHE A 4 -23.03 -12.15 6.25
CA PHE A 4 -22.38 -11.09 5.47
C PHE A 4 -20.91 -11.41 5.16
N ILE A 5 -20.15 -11.92 6.13
CA ILE A 5 -18.77 -12.38 5.89
C ILE A 5 -18.75 -13.58 4.94
N ALA A 6 -19.71 -14.49 5.04
CA ALA A 6 -19.83 -15.61 4.12
C ALA A 6 -20.11 -15.13 2.68
N TYR A 7 -20.99 -14.14 2.51
CA TYR A 7 -21.26 -13.49 1.24
C TYR A 7 -20.00 -12.87 0.62
N LEU A 8 -19.26 -12.05 1.39
CA LEU A 8 -18.01 -11.42 0.93
C LEU A 8 -16.95 -12.43 0.46
N ARG A 9 -16.95 -13.65 1.02
CA ARG A 9 -15.98 -14.70 0.68
C ARG A 9 -16.42 -15.58 -0.48
N ALA A 10 -17.73 -15.66 -0.76
CA ALA A 10 -18.29 -16.57 -1.74
C ALA A 10 -18.55 -15.90 -3.09
N ASP A 11 -18.89 -14.61 -3.08
CA ASP A 11 -19.29 -13.91 -4.29
C ASP A 11 -18.08 -13.59 -5.19
N SER A 12 -18.15 -14.03 -6.44
CA SER A 12 -17.06 -13.88 -7.42
C SER A 12 -16.81 -12.42 -7.82
N GLN A 13 -17.75 -11.50 -7.57
CA GLN A 13 -17.57 -10.07 -7.86
C GLN A 13 -16.40 -9.45 -7.09
N PHE A 14 -16.01 -10.06 -5.95
CA PHE A 14 -14.90 -9.58 -5.12
C PHE A 14 -13.55 -10.16 -5.52
N TYR A 15 -13.45 -10.90 -6.62
CA TYR A 15 -12.22 -11.58 -7.03
C TYR A 15 -11.96 -11.41 -8.52
N VAL A 16 -10.68 -11.37 -8.87
CA VAL A 16 -10.24 -11.37 -10.27
C VAL A 16 -9.74 -12.75 -10.68
N SER A 17 -9.79 -13.03 -11.98
CA SER A 17 -9.38 -14.32 -12.54
C SER A 17 -7.91 -14.35 -12.99
N THR A 18 -7.23 -13.20 -13.11
CA THR A 18 -5.84 -13.12 -13.58
C THR A 18 -4.96 -12.25 -12.68
N PRO A 19 -3.65 -12.55 -12.58
CA PRO A 19 -2.67 -11.69 -11.92
C PRO A 19 -2.68 -10.24 -12.44
N GLU A 20 -2.76 -10.08 -13.76
CA GLU A 20 -2.77 -8.77 -14.40
C GLU A 20 -3.99 -7.93 -14.00
N ALA A 21 -5.17 -8.55 -13.88
CA ALA A 21 -6.37 -7.85 -13.42
C ALA A 21 -6.22 -7.36 -11.98
N LEU A 22 -5.56 -8.14 -11.09
CA LEU A 22 -5.29 -7.73 -9.71
C LEU A 22 -4.36 -6.51 -9.68
N LEU A 23 -3.28 -6.56 -10.46
CA LEU A 23 -2.32 -5.46 -10.56
C LEU A 23 -2.94 -4.20 -11.15
N LYS A 24 -3.81 -4.33 -12.16
CA LYS A 24 -4.55 -3.20 -12.74
C LYS A 24 -5.46 -2.54 -11.71
N GLU A 25 -6.20 -3.33 -10.93
CA GLU A 25 -7.08 -2.78 -9.89
C GLU A 25 -6.27 -2.09 -8.79
N ALA A 26 -5.20 -2.73 -8.29
CA ALA A 26 -4.30 -2.13 -7.31
C ALA A 26 -3.67 -0.82 -7.82
N SER A 27 -3.26 -0.78 -9.10
CA SER A 27 -2.70 0.43 -9.73
C SER A 27 -3.74 1.54 -9.87
N PHE A 28 -4.98 1.20 -10.24
CA PHE A 28 -6.07 2.15 -10.35
C PHE A 28 -6.41 2.77 -8.99
N ILE A 29 -6.49 1.95 -7.95
CA ILE A 29 -6.71 2.39 -6.57
C ILE A 29 -5.57 3.30 -6.11
N ALA A 30 -4.31 2.86 -6.26
CA ALA A 30 -3.13 3.63 -5.93
C ALA A 30 -3.18 5.03 -6.58
N LYS A 31 -3.51 5.09 -7.88
CA LYS A 31 -3.58 6.35 -8.60
C LYS A 31 -4.70 7.28 -8.12
N LYS A 32 -5.83 6.74 -7.67
CA LYS A 32 -6.89 7.54 -7.06
C LYS A 32 -6.45 8.13 -5.72
N ILE A 33 -5.68 7.39 -4.93
CA ILE A 33 -5.15 7.88 -3.65
C ILE A 33 -4.09 8.96 -3.90
N ASP A 34 -3.18 8.77 -4.86
CA ASP A 34 -2.20 9.79 -5.28
C ASP A 34 -2.87 11.14 -5.53
N GLY A 35 -4.02 11.14 -6.23
CA GLY A 35 -4.78 12.33 -6.56
C GLY A 35 -5.33 13.09 -5.34
N GLN A 36 -5.44 12.44 -4.17
CA GLN A 36 -5.88 13.09 -2.94
C GLN A 36 -4.71 13.69 -2.15
N LEU A 37 -3.49 13.16 -2.27
CA LEU A 37 -2.37 13.54 -1.39
C LEU A 37 -2.10 15.04 -1.29
N PRO A 38 -2.12 15.85 -2.37
CA PRO A 38 -1.84 17.29 -2.27
C PRO A 38 -2.82 18.05 -1.37
N ARG A 39 -4.01 17.49 -1.09
CA ARG A 39 -5.01 18.10 -0.18
C ARG A 39 -4.69 17.89 1.29
N PHE A 40 -3.87 16.88 1.61
CA PHE A 40 -3.60 16.42 2.98
C PHE A 40 -2.15 16.63 3.40
N PHE A 41 -1.21 16.68 2.45
CA PHE A 41 0.23 16.77 2.73
C PHE A 41 0.87 17.94 1.99
N GLY A 42 1.52 18.85 2.74
CA GLY A 42 2.26 19.98 2.19
C GLY A 42 3.63 19.61 1.59
N LYS A 43 4.13 18.40 1.86
CA LYS A 43 5.37 17.86 1.28
C LYS A 43 5.14 16.42 0.84
N LEU A 44 5.48 16.12 -0.40
CA LEU A 44 5.49 14.77 -0.98
C LEU A 44 6.92 14.33 -1.26
N PRO A 45 7.23 13.03 -1.18
CA PRO A 45 8.55 12.51 -1.50
C PRO A 45 8.86 12.72 -2.99
N ARG A 46 10.14 12.95 -3.29
CA ARG A 46 10.68 12.95 -4.65
C ARG A 46 10.85 11.54 -5.19
N GLN A 47 11.16 10.58 -4.31
CA GLN A 47 11.24 9.17 -4.67
C GLN A 47 9.85 8.68 -5.10
N PRO A 48 9.66 8.23 -6.35
CA PRO A 48 8.39 7.67 -6.79
C PRO A 48 8.21 6.23 -6.29
N TYR A 49 6.98 5.73 -6.40
CA TYR A 49 6.67 4.30 -6.30
C TYR A 49 5.91 3.78 -7.51
N THR A 50 5.91 2.46 -7.68
CA THR A 50 5.12 1.72 -8.68
C THR A 50 4.33 0.59 -8.02
N VAL A 51 3.46 -0.08 -8.77
CA VAL A 51 2.77 -1.30 -8.35
C VAL A 51 3.37 -2.49 -9.11
N GLU A 52 3.82 -3.51 -8.38
CA GLU A 52 4.50 -4.68 -8.95
C GLU A 52 3.99 -5.97 -8.29
N PRO A 53 4.06 -7.12 -8.98
CA PRO A 53 3.83 -8.39 -8.32
C PRO A 53 4.94 -8.69 -7.31
N VAL A 54 4.58 -9.37 -6.22
CA VAL A 54 5.59 -10.07 -5.41
C VAL A 54 6.34 -11.06 -6.30
N PRO A 55 7.69 -11.14 -6.26
CA PRO A 55 8.45 -12.11 -7.05
C PRO A 55 7.95 -13.55 -6.86
N ASP A 56 7.84 -14.31 -7.95
CA ASP A 56 7.18 -15.63 -7.97
C ASP A 56 7.75 -16.61 -6.94
N TYR A 57 9.07 -16.57 -6.70
CA TYR A 57 9.74 -17.44 -5.72
C TYR A 57 9.43 -17.08 -4.26
N LEU A 58 8.98 -15.87 -3.98
CA LEU A 58 8.55 -15.42 -2.65
C LEU A 58 7.04 -15.57 -2.45
N ALA A 59 6.26 -15.41 -3.52
CA ALA A 59 4.81 -15.24 -3.48
C ALA A 59 4.02 -16.31 -2.68
N PRO A 60 4.37 -17.62 -2.73
CA PRO A 60 3.65 -18.65 -1.95
C PRO A 60 3.73 -18.47 -0.43
N ASN A 61 4.82 -17.87 0.06
CA ASN A 61 5.08 -17.66 1.49
C ASN A 61 4.94 -16.18 1.90
N TYR A 62 4.41 -15.34 1.01
CA TYR A 62 4.29 -13.90 1.23
C TYR A 62 2.87 -13.49 1.63
N THR A 63 2.75 -12.36 2.33
CA THR A 63 1.48 -11.74 2.70
C THR A 63 0.71 -11.23 1.46
N GLY A 64 -0.43 -10.56 1.66
CA GLY A 64 -1.21 -9.98 0.56
C GLY A 64 -0.45 -8.92 -0.26
N GLY A 65 0.55 -8.27 0.35
CA GLY A 65 1.41 -7.28 -0.28
C GLY A 65 2.37 -6.68 0.74
N ARG A 66 3.25 -5.79 0.26
CA ARG A 66 4.15 -4.99 1.10
C ARG A 66 4.72 -3.80 0.33
N TYR A 67 5.15 -2.76 1.03
CA TYR A 67 6.10 -1.80 0.51
C TYR A 67 7.52 -2.38 0.41
N SER A 68 8.15 -2.18 -0.74
CA SER A 68 9.54 -2.48 -1.02
C SER A 68 10.26 -1.19 -1.37
N GLY A 69 11.01 -0.65 -0.41
CA GLY A 69 11.72 0.62 -0.58
C GLY A 69 12.87 0.55 -1.59
N ALA A 70 13.25 1.72 -2.10
CA ALA A 70 14.46 1.90 -2.89
C ALA A 70 15.53 2.62 -2.05
N PRO A 71 16.82 2.41 -2.33
CA PRO A 71 17.89 3.24 -1.78
C PRO A 71 17.74 4.71 -2.18
N VAL A 72 18.30 5.61 -1.36
CA VAL A 72 18.40 7.04 -1.71
C VAL A 72 19.18 7.21 -3.00
N ASN A 73 18.71 8.07 -3.90
CA ASN A 73 19.29 8.31 -5.24
C ASN A 73 19.30 7.08 -6.16
N SER A 74 18.47 6.07 -5.88
CA SER A 74 18.35 4.93 -6.77
C SER A 74 17.65 5.28 -8.09
N THR A 75 17.99 4.56 -9.15
CA THR A 75 17.32 4.66 -10.46
C THR A 75 16.00 3.88 -10.52
N ARG A 76 15.68 3.08 -9.48
CA ARG A 76 14.40 2.37 -9.38
C ARG A 76 13.43 3.10 -8.44
N PRO A 77 12.12 3.03 -8.70
CA PRO A 77 11.10 3.46 -7.75
C PRO A 77 11.07 2.54 -6.52
N GLY A 78 10.41 2.98 -5.44
CA GLY A 78 9.86 2.04 -4.47
C GLY A 78 8.74 1.22 -5.13
N ALA A 79 8.34 0.11 -4.52
CA ALA A 79 7.27 -0.72 -5.08
C ALA A 79 6.23 -1.07 -4.01
N PHE A 80 4.97 -0.82 -4.32
CA PHE A 80 3.85 -1.47 -3.67
C PHE A 80 3.72 -2.87 -4.30
N TRP A 81 4.26 -3.85 -3.60
CA TRP A 81 4.13 -5.25 -4.01
C TRP A 81 2.76 -5.78 -3.70
N VAL A 82 2.13 -6.40 -4.69
CA VAL A 82 0.83 -7.05 -4.60
C VAL A 82 1.03 -8.53 -4.87
N ASN A 83 0.57 -9.38 -3.95
CA ASN A 83 0.76 -10.82 -4.10
C ASN A 83 -0.30 -11.42 -5.04
N THR A 84 0.12 -11.78 -6.25
CA THR A 84 -0.73 -12.37 -7.28
C THR A 84 -0.87 -13.90 -7.17
N TYR A 85 -0.21 -14.54 -6.20
CA TYR A 85 -0.37 -15.96 -5.91
C TYR A 85 -1.70 -16.24 -5.19
N ASN A 86 -2.36 -17.34 -5.57
CA ASN A 86 -3.64 -17.78 -5.01
C ASN A 86 -4.70 -16.67 -4.98
N LEU A 87 -5.17 -16.23 -6.16
CA LEU A 87 -6.11 -15.12 -6.33
C LEU A 87 -7.42 -15.27 -5.51
N LYS A 88 -7.85 -16.51 -5.20
CA LYS A 88 -9.01 -16.76 -4.33
C LYS A 88 -8.80 -16.27 -2.89
N SER A 89 -7.56 -16.02 -2.49
CA SER A 89 -7.18 -15.40 -1.22
C SER A 89 -6.82 -13.92 -1.35
N ARG A 90 -7.18 -13.28 -2.48
CA ARG A 90 -6.89 -11.87 -2.79
C ARG A 90 -8.18 -11.12 -3.15
N PRO A 91 -9.09 -10.92 -2.20
CA PRO A 91 -10.33 -10.18 -2.47
C PRO A 91 -10.03 -8.72 -2.81
N LEU A 92 -10.82 -8.13 -3.70
CA LEU A 92 -10.64 -6.74 -4.14
C LEU A 92 -10.93 -5.73 -3.02
N TYR A 93 -11.85 -6.04 -2.10
CA TYR A 93 -12.24 -5.13 -1.03
C TYR A 93 -11.12 -4.84 0.00
N VAL A 94 -10.01 -5.58 0.00
CA VAL A 94 -8.85 -5.27 0.86
C VAL A 94 -7.81 -4.40 0.18
N LEU A 95 -7.85 -4.27 -1.15
CA LEU A 95 -6.78 -3.61 -1.91
C LEU A 95 -6.61 -2.15 -1.55
N GLU A 96 -7.69 -1.45 -1.23
CA GLU A 96 -7.61 -0.04 -0.88
C GLU A 96 -6.96 0.21 0.47
N ALA A 97 -7.37 -0.52 1.51
CA ALA A 97 -6.70 -0.47 2.80
C ALA A 97 -5.22 -0.86 2.67
N LEU A 98 -4.92 -1.91 1.90
CA LEU A 98 -3.55 -2.33 1.64
C LEU A 98 -2.72 -1.26 0.90
N ALA A 99 -3.30 -0.59 -0.10
CA ALA A 99 -2.63 0.49 -0.81
C ALA A 99 -2.38 1.72 0.09
N LEU A 100 -3.35 2.07 0.94
CA LEU A 100 -3.20 3.14 1.94
C LEU A 100 -2.09 2.84 2.94
N HIS A 101 -2.01 1.58 3.39
CA HIS A 101 -1.02 1.10 4.36
C HIS A 101 0.39 1.03 3.76
N GLU A 102 0.55 0.36 2.62
CA GLU A 102 1.86 0.04 2.06
C GLU A 102 2.41 1.17 1.18
N ALA A 103 1.55 1.83 0.41
CA ALA A 103 1.99 2.91 -0.46
C ALA A 103 1.78 4.26 0.23
N VAL A 104 0.78 5.00 -0.23
CA VAL A 104 0.48 6.36 0.21
C VAL A 104 -0.93 6.40 0.78
N PRO A 105 -1.15 7.10 1.90
CA PRO A 105 -0.19 7.92 2.64
C PRO A 105 0.69 7.13 3.65
N GLY A 106 0.67 5.79 3.62
CA GLY A 106 1.39 4.93 4.58
C GLY A 106 2.90 4.81 4.36
N HIS A 107 3.41 3.57 4.28
CA HIS A 107 4.84 3.27 4.35
C HIS A 107 5.69 3.97 3.29
N HIS A 108 5.27 4.00 2.02
CA HIS A 108 6.03 4.72 0.99
C HIS A 108 6.23 6.18 1.37
N LEU A 109 5.14 6.87 1.72
CA LEU A 109 5.20 8.29 2.06
C LEU A 109 6.12 8.54 3.26
N GLN A 110 5.96 7.77 4.33
CA GLN A 110 6.73 7.92 5.57
C GLN A 110 8.22 7.64 5.36
N ILE A 111 8.54 6.50 4.75
CA ILE A 111 9.93 6.06 4.59
C ILE A 111 10.65 6.97 3.61
N SER A 112 10.05 7.28 2.46
CA SER A 112 10.69 8.14 1.45
C SER A 112 10.92 9.56 1.96
N LEU A 113 9.96 10.15 2.71
CA LEU A 113 10.20 11.45 3.33
C LEU A 113 11.31 11.40 4.37
N SER A 114 11.42 10.33 5.15
CA SER A 114 12.48 10.15 6.16
C SER A 114 13.87 10.02 5.52
N GLN A 115 13.95 9.32 4.39
CA GLN A 115 15.16 9.16 3.60
C GLN A 115 15.64 10.49 2.97
N GLU A 116 14.71 11.40 2.64
CA GLU A 116 14.97 12.71 2.05
C GLU A 116 15.30 13.82 3.08
N LEU A 117 15.51 13.48 4.36
CA LEU A 117 15.89 14.44 5.39
C LEU A 117 17.40 14.70 5.41
N ASP A 118 17.88 15.69 4.65
CA ASP A 118 19.32 15.98 4.55
C ASP A 118 19.93 16.65 5.81
N SER A 119 19.11 17.21 6.70
CA SER A 119 19.57 17.96 7.88
C SER A 119 19.63 17.13 9.17
N VAL A 120 19.45 15.81 9.09
CA VAL A 120 19.52 14.92 10.26
C VAL A 120 20.65 13.91 10.13
N PRO A 121 21.23 13.42 11.25
CA PRO A 121 22.24 12.37 11.21
C PRO A 121 21.77 11.10 10.49
N ASP A 122 22.68 10.40 9.81
CA ASP A 122 22.38 9.19 9.02
C ASP A 122 21.62 8.13 9.78
N PHE A 123 21.95 7.91 11.06
CA PHE A 123 21.24 6.93 11.86
C PHE A 123 19.75 7.27 12.01
N ARG A 124 19.37 8.56 12.07
CA ARG A 124 17.95 8.97 12.14
C ARG A 124 17.22 8.79 10.83
N ARG A 125 17.89 8.94 9.68
CA ARG A 125 17.31 8.64 8.37
C ARG A 125 17.02 7.16 8.17
N ASN A 126 17.87 6.31 8.74
CA ASN A 126 17.84 4.86 8.52
C ASN A 126 17.16 4.08 9.67
N LEU A 127 16.83 4.73 10.79
CA LEU A 127 16.19 4.08 11.92
C LEU A 127 14.71 3.80 11.63
N TYR A 128 14.33 2.52 11.61
CA TYR A 128 12.94 2.10 11.57
C TYR A 128 12.48 1.62 12.94
N VAL A 129 11.73 2.45 13.65
CA VAL A 129 11.04 2.05 14.88
C VAL A 129 9.71 1.42 14.49
N ASN A 130 9.57 0.10 14.68
CA ASN A 130 8.39 -0.64 14.20
C ASN A 130 7.06 -0.03 14.66
N ALA A 131 6.92 0.31 15.95
CA ALA A 131 5.69 0.93 16.46
C ALA A 131 5.33 2.25 15.76
N PHE A 132 6.33 3.05 15.37
CA PHE A 132 6.09 4.29 14.63
C PHE A 132 5.70 4.01 13.18
N GLY A 133 6.43 3.12 12.49
CA GLY A 133 6.17 2.79 11.10
C GLY A 133 4.81 2.13 10.87
N GLU A 134 4.47 1.09 11.65
CA GLU A 134 3.17 0.40 11.55
C GLU A 134 2.03 1.31 12.05
N GLY A 135 2.27 2.08 13.11
CA GLY A 135 1.29 3.05 13.61
C GLY A 135 0.96 4.13 12.58
N TRP A 136 1.96 4.60 11.84
CA TRP A 136 1.76 5.53 10.74
C TRP A 136 0.96 4.89 9.59
N ALA A 137 1.27 3.66 9.22
CA ALA A 137 0.56 2.96 8.14
C ALA A 137 -0.93 2.74 8.49
N LEU A 138 -1.24 2.34 9.73
CA LEU A 138 -2.60 2.25 10.24
C LEU A 138 -3.30 3.61 10.29
N TYR A 139 -2.59 4.68 10.65
CA TYR A 139 -3.11 6.04 10.53
C TYR A 139 -3.41 6.41 9.07
N GLY A 140 -2.59 5.95 8.13
CA GLY A 140 -2.82 6.14 6.69
C GLY A 140 -4.09 5.46 6.19
N GLU A 141 -4.39 4.25 6.69
CA GLU A 141 -5.68 3.58 6.44
C GLU A 141 -6.86 4.41 6.95
N TYR A 142 -6.77 4.91 8.19
CA TYR A 142 -7.80 5.79 8.76
C TYR A 142 -7.98 7.07 7.94
N LEU A 143 -6.88 7.72 7.54
CA LEU A 143 -6.92 8.94 6.73
C LEU A 143 -7.58 8.70 5.37
N GLY A 144 -7.51 7.47 4.84
CA GLY A 144 -8.25 7.06 3.64
C GLY A 144 -9.76 7.26 3.74
N ILE A 145 -10.33 7.21 4.94
CA ILE A 145 -11.76 7.51 5.18
C ILE A 145 -12.02 9.00 4.97
N GLU A 146 -11.18 9.87 5.54
CA GLU A 146 -11.28 11.32 5.39
C GLU A 146 -11.00 11.78 3.94
N MET A 147 -10.18 11.01 3.20
CA MET A 147 -9.95 11.18 1.77
C MET A 147 -11.15 10.74 0.89
N GLY A 148 -12.19 10.14 1.48
CA GLY A 148 -13.33 9.57 0.75
C GLY A 148 -12.94 8.38 -0.13
N ARG A 149 -11.89 7.66 0.25
CA ARG A 149 -11.45 6.42 -0.40
C ARG A 149 -12.16 5.26 0.28
N ALA A 150 -11.89 5.08 1.58
CA ALA A 150 -12.46 4.00 2.37
C ALA A 150 -13.79 4.42 3.01
N THR A 151 -14.75 3.50 3.10
CA THR A 151 -15.97 3.69 3.89
C THR A 151 -15.80 3.01 5.24
N VAL A 152 -16.30 3.64 6.30
CA VAL A 152 -16.57 2.92 7.55
C VAL A 152 -17.69 1.94 7.23
N ALA A 153 -17.49 0.65 7.50
CA ALA A 153 -18.61 -0.28 7.53
C ALA A 153 -19.51 0.12 8.71
N SER A 154 -20.53 0.94 8.43
CA SER A 154 -21.61 1.27 9.35
C SER A 154 -22.65 0.15 9.36
#